data_AF-A0A949IAI8-F1
#
_entry.id   AF-A0A949IAI8-F1
#
_cell.length_a   1.000
_cell.length_b   1.000
_cell.length_c   1.000
_cell.angle_alpha   90.00
_cell.angle_beta   90.00
_cell.angle_gamma   90.00
#
_symmetry.space_group_name_H-M   'P 1'
#
loop_
_entity.id
_entity.type
_entity.pdbx_description
1 polymer ?
#
loop_
_entity_poly.entity_id
_entity_poly.type
_entity_poly.pdbx_seq_one_letter_code
_entity_poly.pdbx_strand_id
1 'polypeptide(L)'
;MTPQRVCLLGAESTGKTTLAAQLARALPGLWVPEYLRDFCRLQGRVPRPDEQVHVAQEQMRHESLALAAAQRAGLPAVVCDTAPLMTAIYSR
;
A
#
# COMPACT_ATOMS: atom_id res chain seq x y z
N MET A 1 20.63 7.14 5.44
CA MET A 1 20.10 7.13 4.06
C MET A 1 18.59 7.25 4.13
N THR A 2 17.95 7.96 3.20
CA THR A 2 16.49 8.07 3.15
C THR A 2 15.92 6.91 2.33
N PRO A 3 14.99 6.10 2.86
CA PRO A 3 14.42 4.99 2.12
C PRO A 3 13.63 5.49 0.90
N GLN A 4 13.80 4.82 -0.24
CA GLN A 4 13.00 5.06 -1.44
C GLN A 4 11.62 4.43 -1.30
N ARG A 5 10.57 5.17 -1.65
CA ARG A 5 9.20 4.66 -1.70
C ARG A 5 8.92 4.15 -3.11
N VAL A 6 8.56 2.88 -3.22
CA VAL A 6 8.21 2.23 -4.49
C VAL A 6 6.74 1.85 -4.43
N CYS A 7 5.89 2.54 -5.19
CA CYS A 7 4.46 2.26 -5.24
C CYS A 7 4.11 1.51 -6.52
N LEU A 8 3.41 0.39 -6.40
CA LEU A 8 2.85 -0.31 -7.56
C LEU A 8 1.48 0.25 -7.91
N LEU A 9 1.24 0.45 -9.20
CA LEU A 9 -0.03 0.92 -9.77
C LEU A 9 -0.50 -0.06 -10.84
N GLY A 10 -1.80 -0.29 -10.91
CA GLY A 10 -2.41 -1.09 -11.98
C GLY A 10 -3.73 -1.74 -11.57
N ALA A 11 -4.49 -2.19 -12.57
CA ALA A 11 -5.82 -2.79 -12.39
C ALA A 11 -5.81 -4.02 -11.46
N GLU A 12 -6.98 -4.40 -10.94
CA GLU A 12 -7.11 -5.62 -10.13
C GLU A 12 -6.66 -6.87 -10.92
N SER A 13 -6.08 -7.86 -10.21
CA SER A 13 -5.68 -9.15 -10.79
C SER A 13 -4.60 -9.10 -11.88
N THR A 14 -3.80 -8.03 -11.96
CA THR A 14 -2.65 -7.92 -12.89
C THR A 14 -1.32 -8.39 -12.32
N GLY A 15 -1.32 -9.08 -11.17
CA GLY A 15 -0.11 -9.64 -10.55
C GLY A 15 0.70 -8.68 -9.67
N LYS A 16 0.18 -7.49 -9.35
CA LYS A 16 0.86 -6.50 -8.48
C LYS A 16 1.29 -7.05 -7.14
N THR A 17 0.43 -7.80 -6.45
CA THR A 17 0.76 -8.38 -5.14
C THR A 17 1.92 -9.37 -5.23
N THR A 18 1.95 -10.20 -6.27
CA THR A 18 3.08 -11.10 -6.54
C THR A 18 4.36 -10.30 -6.79
N LEU A 19 4.28 -9.27 -7.64
CA LEU A 19 5.41 -8.39 -7.93
C LEU A 19 5.90 -7.63 -6.69
N ALA A 20 5.00 -7.14 -5.83
CA ALA A 20 5.33 -6.42 -4.60
C ALA A 20 6.11 -7.32 -3.63
N ALA A 21 5.62 -8.55 -3.43
CA ALA A 21 6.27 -9.52 -2.56
C ALA A 21 7.66 -9.91 -3.10
N GLN A 22 7.81 -10.06 -4.42
CA GLN A 22 9.10 -10.33 -5.06
C GLN A 22 10.06 -9.13 -4.95
N LEU A 23 9.57 -7.91 -5.18
CA LEU A 23 10.33 -6.67 -5.01
C LEU A 23 10.81 -6.50 -3.57
N ALA A 24 9.97 -6.77 -2.58
CA ALA A 24 10.35 -6.68 -1.17
C ALA A 24 11.38 -7.74 -0.73
N ARG A 25 11.50 -8.86 -1.47
CA ARG A 25 12.56 -9.85 -1.26
C ARG A 25 13.86 -9.47 -1.98
N ALA A 26 13.76 -8.88 -3.16
CA ALA A 26 14.91 -8.50 -3.99
C ALA A 26 15.52 -7.15 -3.55
N LEU A 27 14.69 -6.23 -3.05
CA LEU A 27 15.10 -4.98 -2.43
C LEU A 27 15.06 -5.18 -0.92
N PRO A 28 16.20 -5.06 -0.20
CA PRO A 28 16.17 -5.06 1.25
C PRO A 28 15.27 -3.88 1.71
N GLY A 29 14.10 -4.20 2.26
CA GLY A 29 13.07 -3.20 2.46
C GLY A 29 11.86 -3.73 3.20
N LEU A 30 10.91 -2.82 3.47
CA LEU A 30 9.62 -3.17 4.06
C LEU A 30 8.53 -3.23 2.99
N TRP A 31 7.54 -4.08 3.18
CA TRP A 31 6.35 -4.16 2.35
C TRP A 31 5.14 -3.61 3.10
N VAL A 32 4.33 -2.81 2.39
CA VAL A 32 3.07 -2.26 2.88
C VAL A 32 1.94 -2.84 2.03
N PRO A 33 1.05 -3.66 2.61
CA PRO A 33 -0.09 -4.24 1.89
C PRO A 33 -1.21 -3.21 1.67
N GLU A 34 -2.16 -3.58 0.82
CA GLU A 34 -3.27 -2.72 0.41
C GLU A 34 -4.35 -2.70 1.50
N TYR A 35 -4.57 -1.56 2.14
CA TYR A 35 -5.57 -1.44 3.20
C TYR A 35 -7.00 -1.67 2.70
N LEU A 36 -7.32 -1.27 1.46
CA LEU A 36 -8.63 -1.53 0.85
C LEU A 36 -8.97 -3.03 0.84
N ARG A 37 -7.98 -3.89 0.61
CA ARG A 37 -8.17 -5.35 0.61
C ARG A 37 -8.57 -5.86 1.99
N ASP A 38 -7.90 -5.37 3.04
CA ASP A 38 -8.23 -5.72 4.41
C ASP A 38 -9.59 -5.16 4.83
N PHE A 39 -9.91 -3.93 4.45
CA PHE A 39 -11.23 -3.36 4.66
C PHE A 39 -12.31 -4.24 4.05
N CYS A 40 -12.19 -4.61 2.77
CA CYS A 40 -13.16 -5.45 2.06
C CYS A 40 -13.29 -6.83 2.71
N ARG A 41 -12.18 -7.43 3.13
CA ARG A 41 -12.18 -8.73 3.82
C ARG A 41 -12.90 -8.67 5.18
N LEU A 42 -12.68 -7.61 5.94
CA LEU A 42 -13.27 -7.44 7.28
C LEU A 42 -14.75 -7.03 7.21
N GLN A 43 -15.11 -6.18 6.27
CA GLN A 43 -16.47 -5.64 6.11
C GLN A 43 -17.37 -6.50 5.22
N GLY A 44 -16.79 -7.40 4.41
CA GLY A 44 -17.52 -8.19 3.41
C GLY A 44 -18.09 -7.37 2.26
N ARG A 45 -17.59 -6.15 2.04
CA ARG A 45 -18.08 -5.20 1.02
C ARG A 45 -17.02 -4.16 0.68
N VAL A 46 -17.20 -3.46 -0.44
CA VAL A 46 -16.42 -2.27 -0.77
C VAL A 46 -16.79 -1.07 0.12
N PRO A 47 -15.90 -0.07 0.29
CA PRO A 47 -16.20 1.16 1.01
C PRO A 47 -17.33 1.94 0.34
N ARG A 48 -18.19 2.56 1.15
CA ARG A 48 -19.15 3.57 0.70
C ARG A 48 -18.40 4.87 0.38
N PRO A 49 -18.99 5.79 -0.42
CA PRO A 49 -18.33 7.05 -0.77
C PRO A 49 -17.77 7.84 0.42
N ASP A 50 -18.49 7.87 1.54
CA ASP A 50 -18.09 8.53 2.78
C ASP A 50 -16.95 7.81 3.54
N GLU A 51 -16.70 6.54 3.27
CA GLU A 51 -15.63 5.73 3.87
C GLU A 51 -14.33 5.76 3.06
N GLN A 52 -14.37 6.21 1.80
CA GLN A 52 -13.19 6.19 0.91
C GLN A 52 -12.04 7.06 1.43
N VAL A 53 -12.37 8.22 2.03
CA VAL A 53 -11.37 9.11 2.66
C VAL A 53 -10.65 8.39 3.80
N HIS A 54 -11.38 7.65 4.63
CA HIS A 54 -10.79 6.89 5.73
C HIS A 54 -9.84 5.80 5.20
N VAL A 55 -10.26 5.04 4.18
CA VAL A 55 -9.42 4.00 3.56
C VAL A 55 -8.12 4.59 3.00
N ALA A 56 -8.19 5.74 2.32
CA ALA A 56 -7.01 6.43 1.80
C ALA A 56 -6.09 6.93 2.92
N GLN A 57 -6.64 7.49 3.99
CA GLN A 57 -5.87 7.97 5.14
C GLN A 57 -5.15 6.83 5.86
N GLU A 58 -5.80 5.67 6.01
CA GLU A 58 -5.16 4.50 6.64
C GLU A 58 -4.03 3.92 5.79
N GLN A 59 -4.21 3.87 4.48
CA GLN A 59 -3.13 3.51 3.56
C GLN A 59 -1.94 4.47 3.73
N MET A 60 -2.17 5.78 3.72
CA MET A 60 -1.12 6.79 3.92
C MET A 60 -0.43 6.66 5.29
N ARG A 61 -1.19 6.33 6.34
CA ARG A 61 -0.64 6.10 7.68
C ARG A 61 0.28 4.88 7.70
N HIS A 62 -0.13 3.76 7.12
CA HIS A 62 0.68 2.55 7.03
C HIS A 62 2.00 2.79 6.30
N GLU A 63 1.94 3.47 5.16
CA GLU A 63 3.12 3.78 4.37
C GLU A 63 4.07 4.74 5.10
N SER A 64 3.54 5.71 5.86
CA SER A 64 4.35 6.64 6.66
C SER A 64 5.05 5.93 7.82
N LEU A 65 4.36 5.00 8.50
CA LEU A 65 4.92 4.17 9.55
C LEU A 65 6.04 3.26 9.01
N ALA A 66 5.84 2.66 7.84
CA ALA A 66 6.84 1.83 7.20
C ALA A 66 8.09 2.63 6.80
N LEU A 67 7.94 3.84 6.25
CA LEU A 67 9.09 4.71 5.96
C LEU A 67 9.90 5.04 7.21
N ALA A 68 9.22 5.42 8.30
CA ALA A 68 9.91 5.71 9.55
C ALA A 68 10.62 4.47 10.12
N ALA A 69 10.02 3.29 9.99
CA ALA A 69 10.62 2.02 10.41
C ALA A 69 11.83 1.65 9.55
N ALA A 70 11.74 1.75 8.22
CA ALA A 70 12.82 1.49 7.29
C ALA A 70 14.01 2.43 7.53
N GLN A 71 13.75 3.72 7.77
CA GLN A 71 14.79 4.68 8.12
C GLN A 71 15.53 4.31 9.41
N ARG A 72 14.80 3.91 10.47
CA ARG A 72 15.41 3.44 11.73
C ARG A 72 16.22 2.16 11.56
N ALA A 73 15.77 1.27 10.68
CA ALA A 73 16.42 -0.02 10.41
C ALA A 73 17.56 0.07 9.37
N GLY A 74 17.80 1.25 8.78
CA GLY A 74 18.80 1.42 7.72
C GLY A 74 18.43 0.71 6.41
N LEU A 75 17.15 0.41 6.19
CA LEU A 75 16.67 -0.24 4.97
C LEU A 75 16.52 0.78 3.83
N PRO A 76 16.96 0.45 2.61
CA PRO A 76 16.94 1.39 1.48
C PRO A 76 15.56 1.59 0.84
N ALA A 77 14.56 0.73 1.09
CA ALA A 77 13.30 0.77 0.37
C ALA A 77 12.06 0.46 1.21
N VAL A 78 10.92 1.00 0.78
CA VAL A 78 9.57 0.62 1.20
C VAL A 78 8.71 0.41 -0.05
N VAL A 79 8.17 -0.81 -0.21
CA VAL A 79 7.33 -1.22 -1.33
C VAL A 79 5.86 -1.17 -0.92
N CYS A 80 5.03 -0.41 -1.62
CA CYS A 80 3.61 -0.22 -1.31
C CYS A 80 2.74 -0.87 -2.42
N ASP A 81 1.91 -1.84 -2.04
CA ASP A 81 0.93 -2.49 -2.91
C ASP A 81 -0.47 -2.10 -2.43
N THR A 82 -1.29 -1.30 -3.11
CA THR A 82 -1.06 -0.37 -4.24
C THR A 82 -1.23 1.06 -3.71
N ALA A 83 -0.83 2.07 -4.48
CA ALA A 83 -1.01 3.47 -4.08
C ALA A 83 -2.51 3.84 -3.87
N PRO A 84 -2.81 4.84 -3.03
CA PRO A 84 -4.18 5.32 -2.74
C PRO A 84 -5.03 5.71 -3.96
N LEU A 85 -4.40 5.89 -5.13
CA LEU A 85 -5.06 6.31 -6.36
C LEU A 85 -6.18 5.34 -6.81
N MET A 86 -6.08 4.05 -6.48
CA MET A 86 -7.15 3.09 -6.80
C MET A 86 -8.43 3.36 -6.01
N THR A 87 -8.32 3.81 -4.75
CA THR A 87 -9.49 4.17 -3.93
C THR A 87 -10.24 5.36 -4.54
N ALA A 88 -9.52 6.32 -5.12
CA ALA A 88 -10.09 7.49 -5.80
C ALA A 88 -10.70 7.17 -7.17
N ILE A 89 -10.18 6.16 -7.90
CA ILE A 89 -10.73 5.79 -9.22
C ILE A 89 -12.14 5.18 -9.10
N TYR A 90 -12.49 4.59 -7.96
CA TYR A 90 -13.83 4.08 -7.69
C TYR A 90 -14.78 5.11 -7.05
N SER A 91 -14.33 6.34 -6.78
CA SER A 91 -15.21 7.44 -6.39
C SER A 91 -15.95 7.94 -7.64
N ARG A 92 -17.21 7.55 -7.80
CA ARG A 92 -18.17 8.30 -8.63
C ARG A 92 -19.05 9.12 -7.73
#